data_AF-J9FW70-F1
#
_entry.id   AF-J9FW70-F1
#
_cell.length_a   1.000
_cell.length_b   1.000
_cell.length_c   1.000
_cell.angle_alpha   90.00
_cell.angle_beta   90.00
_cell.angle_gamma   90.00
#
_symmetry.space_group_name_H-M   'P 1'
#
loop_
_entity.id
_entity.type
_entity.pdbx_description
1 polymer ?
#
loop_
_entity_poly.entity_id
_entity_poly.type
_entity_poly.pdbx_seq_one_letter_code
_entity_poly.pdbx_strand_id
1 'polypeptide(L)'
;GHPHPGQALVQLLLYGCQAQSALDGGQLESFSPQDALETAQSMAQPGSLDAIIGLFQELEILTPRWSERLAHPAPGPWDRRTLALARYFVRRYWLQAVSDYDLYSRVKFACLACVLIKGLGGDFLSTAQLFSKEIENNADNLDTLLDAAYTHPACT
;
A
#
# COMPACT_ATOMS: atom_id res chain seq x y z
N GLY A 1 -14.53 18.62 -6.92
CA GLY A 1 -13.47 17.96 -7.70
C GLY A 1 -13.19 16.62 -7.07
N HIS A 2 -12.89 15.57 -7.84
CA HIS A 2 -12.44 14.31 -7.25
C HIS A 2 -11.04 14.49 -6.63
N PRO A 3 -10.77 13.91 -5.45
CA PRO A 3 -9.45 14.03 -4.83
C PRO A 3 -8.37 13.43 -5.72
N HIS A 4 -7.18 14.04 -5.71
CA HIS A 4 -6.02 13.47 -6.39
C HIS A 4 -5.73 12.08 -5.82
N PRO A 5 -5.42 11.04 -6.63
CA PRO A 5 -5.26 9.68 -6.11
C PRO A 5 -4.27 9.53 -4.95
N GLY A 6 -3.15 10.28 -4.98
CA GLY A 6 -2.21 10.31 -3.86
C GLY A 6 -2.81 10.84 -2.56
N GLN A 7 -3.62 11.90 -2.60
CA GLN A 7 -4.29 12.43 -1.40
C GLN A 7 -5.30 11.43 -0.84
N ALA A 8 -6.01 10.71 -1.70
CA ALA A 8 -6.93 9.67 -1.27
C ALA A 8 -6.21 8.49 -0.59
N LEU A 9 -5.01 8.11 -1.06
CA LEU A 9 -4.18 7.10 -0.38
C LEU A 9 -3.69 7.58 0.98
N VAL A 10 -3.30 8.85 1.11
CA VAL A 10 -2.92 9.44 2.40
C VAL A 10 -4.10 9.42 3.38
N GLN A 11 -5.29 9.82 2.92
CA GLN A 11 -6.51 9.75 3.72
C GLN A 11 -6.84 8.32 4.13
N LEU A 12 -6.71 7.35 3.22
CA LEU A 12 -6.89 5.94 3.53
C LEU A 12 -5.92 5.46 4.61
N LEU A 13 -4.62 5.82 4.48
CA LEU A 13 -3.58 5.45 5.44
C LEU A 13 -3.90 5.96 6.84
N LEU A 14 -4.22 7.25 6.98
CA LEU A 14 -4.50 7.85 8.28
C LEU A 14 -5.85 7.42 8.85
N TYR A 15 -6.85 7.19 8.01
CA TYR A 15 -8.11 6.58 8.44
C TYR A 15 -7.87 5.18 9.00
N GLY A 16 -7.04 4.37 8.34
CA GLY A 16 -6.65 3.05 8.83
C GLY A 16 -5.93 3.10 10.18
N CYS A 17 -5.04 4.07 10.37
CA CYS A 17 -4.35 4.30 11.64
C CYS A 17 -5.34 4.65 12.77
N GLN A 18 -6.23 5.62 12.54
CA GLN A 18 -7.25 6.01 13.50
C GLN A 18 -8.22 4.85 13.81
N ALA A 19 -8.65 4.12 12.79
CA ALA A 19 -9.54 2.97 12.96
C ALA A 19 -8.88 1.87 13.80
N GLN A 20 -7.62 1.53 13.53
CA GLN A 20 -6.85 0.59 14.36
C GLN A 20 -6.74 1.09 15.79
N SER A 21 -6.36 2.36 16.00
CA SER A 21 -6.25 2.93 17.34
C SER A 21 -7.57 2.84 18.12
N ALA A 22 -8.72 3.05 17.47
CA ALA A 22 -10.02 2.91 18.11
C ALA A 22 -10.36 1.45 18.44
N LEU A 23 -9.99 0.50 17.58
CA LEU A 23 -10.15 -0.94 17.82
C LEU A 23 -9.27 -1.44 18.98
N ASP A 24 -8.09 -0.87 19.15
CA ASP A 24 -7.14 -1.18 20.23
C ASP A 24 -7.53 -0.53 21.58
N GLY A 25 -8.71 0.08 21.67
CA GLY A 25 -9.23 0.70 22.89
C GLY A 25 -8.89 2.19 23.06
N GLY A 26 -8.34 2.82 22.02
CA GLY A 26 -8.18 4.27 21.94
C GLY A 26 -9.51 5.01 21.82
N GLN A 27 -9.45 6.34 21.89
CA GLN A 27 -10.64 7.18 21.82
C GLN A 27 -11.27 7.14 20.42
N LEU A 28 -12.59 6.94 20.36
CA LEU A 28 -13.33 7.01 19.10
C LEU A 28 -13.59 8.49 18.75
N GLU A 29 -12.96 8.94 17.67
CA GLU A 29 -13.08 10.31 17.17
C GLU A 29 -13.70 10.32 15.76
N SER A 30 -14.23 11.47 15.35
CA SER A 30 -14.68 11.65 13.96
C SER A 30 -13.47 11.85 13.06
N PHE A 31 -13.42 11.17 11.91
CA PHE A 31 -12.35 11.36 10.95
C PHE A 31 -12.52 12.68 10.18
N SER A 32 -11.50 13.56 10.23
CA SER A 32 -11.40 14.75 9.40
C SER A 32 -10.41 14.52 8.25
N PRO A 33 -10.88 14.50 6.98
CA PRO A 33 -9.99 14.34 5.83
C PRO A 33 -8.99 15.49 5.66
N GLN A 34 -9.30 16.67 6.19
CA GLN A 34 -8.41 17.83 6.15
C GLN A 34 -7.28 17.68 7.18
N ASP A 35 -7.63 17.43 8.44
CA ASP A 35 -6.66 17.26 9.53
C ASP A 35 -5.72 16.09 9.24
N ALA A 36 -6.22 15.03 8.59
CA ALA A 36 -5.40 13.93 8.10
C ALA A 36 -4.34 14.42 7.10
N LEU A 37 -4.72 15.22 6.10
CA LEU A 37 -3.75 15.74 5.13
C LEU A 37 -2.73 16.69 5.78
N GLU A 38 -3.17 17.53 6.72
CA GLU A 38 -2.28 18.42 7.50
C GLU A 38 -1.29 17.61 8.36
N THR A 39 -1.78 16.57 9.04
CA THR A 39 -0.96 15.62 9.80
C THR A 39 0.08 14.96 8.90
N ALA A 40 -0.34 14.39 7.77
CA ALA A 40 0.56 13.77 6.81
C ALA A 40 1.61 14.75 6.29
N GLN A 41 1.25 16.00 6.01
CA GLN A 41 2.18 17.02 5.55
C GLN A 41 3.21 17.37 6.62
N SER A 42 2.82 17.42 7.90
CA SER A 42 3.74 17.69 9.01
C SER A 42 4.74 16.56 9.27
N MET A 43 4.36 15.31 8.96
CA MET A 43 5.18 14.12 9.14
C MET A 43 5.94 13.73 7.87
N ALA A 44 5.65 14.37 6.73
CA ALA A 44 6.16 13.97 5.43
C ALA A 44 7.69 13.97 5.39
N GLN A 45 8.25 12.82 5.05
CA GLN A 45 9.66 12.67 4.68
C GLN A 45 9.78 12.40 3.18
N PRO A 46 10.96 12.64 2.57
CA PRO A 46 11.21 12.22 1.19
C PRO A 46 11.03 10.70 1.05
N GLY A 47 10.01 10.28 0.30
CA GLY A 47 9.81 8.87 -0.04
C GLY A 47 10.80 8.41 -1.11
N SER A 48 11.14 7.12 -1.12
CA SER A 48 12.04 6.52 -2.10
C SER A 48 11.35 5.34 -2.80
N LEU A 49 11.05 5.49 -4.09
CA LEU A 49 10.54 4.39 -4.91
C LEU A 49 11.58 3.26 -5.00
N ASP A 50 12.87 3.59 -5.05
CA ASP A 50 13.94 2.60 -5.12
C ASP A 50 14.02 1.77 -3.83
N ALA A 51 13.78 2.38 -2.66
CA ALA A 51 13.71 1.64 -1.40
C ALA A 51 12.51 0.67 -1.36
N ILE A 52 11.37 1.10 -1.91
CA ILE A 52 10.20 0.23 -2.06
C ILE A 52 10.52 -0.91 -3.04
N ILE A 53 11.10 -0.62 -4.21
CA ILE A 53 11.50 -1.66 -5.17
C ILE A 53 12.48 -2.64 -4.53
N GLY A 54 13.46 -2.15 -3.76
CA GLY A 54 14.43 -2.96 -3.03
C GLY A 54 13.75 -3.95 -2.07
N LEU A 55 12.79 -3.50 -1.27
CA LEU A 55 11.99 -4.39 -0.41
C LEU A 55 11.33 -5.52 -1.23
N PHE A 56 10.75 -5.22 -2.39
CA PHE A 56 10.12 -6.24 -3.23
C PHE A 56 11.10 -7.14 -3.99
N GLN A 57 12.36 -6.74 -4.10
CA GLN A 57 13.44 -7.58 -4.64
C GLN A 57 13.97 -8.59 -3.61
N GLU A 58 13.80 -8.32 -2.31
CA GLU A 58 14.19 -9.22 -1.22
C GLU A 58 13.19 -10.37 -1.01
N LEU A 59 11.96 -10.22 -1.50
CA LEU A 59 10.92 -11.25 -1.49
C LEU A 59 11.25 -12.42 -2.42
N GLU A 60 10.56 -13.54 -2.23
CA GLU A 60 10.65 -14.66 -3.17
C GLU A 60 10.14 -14.23 -4.56
N ILE A 61 10.99 -14.31 -5.57
CA ILE A 61 10.61 -14.01 -6.96
C ILE A 61 10.09 -15.27 -7.63
N LEU A 62 8.78 -15.31 -7.91
CA LEU A 62 8.10 -16.49 -8.44
C LEU A 62 8.17 -16.57 -9.97
N THR A 63 8.31 -15.41 -10.64
CA THR A 63 8.46 -15.38 -12.10
C THR A 63 9.60 -14.48 -12.57
N PRO A 64 10.30 -14.87 -13.67
CA PRO A 64 11.31 -14.00 -14.29
C PRO A 64 10.76 -12.63 -14.71
N ARG A 65 9.49 -12.58 -15.10
CA ARG A 65 8.82 -11.36 -15.54
C ARG A 65 8.69 -10.34 -14.41
N TRP A 66 8.56 -10.78 -13.16
CA TRP A 66 8.53 -9.88 -12.02
C TRP A 66 9.89 -9.27 -11.74
N SER A 67 10.95 -10.08 -11.75
CA SER A 67 12.33 -9.57 -11.66
C SER A 67 12.61 -8.51 -12.72
N GLU A 68 12.25 -8.77 -13.97
CA GLU A 68 12.41 -7.82 -15.07
C GLU A 68 11.62 -6.53 -14.85
N ARG A 69 10.39 -6.65 -14.31
CA ARG A 69 9.52 -5.50 -14.02
C ARG A 69 10.10 -4.62 -12.92
N LEU A 70 10.64 -5.21 -11.85
CA LEU A 70 11.30 -4.50 -10.76
C LEU A 70 12.58 -3.79 -11.23
N ALA A 71 13.35 -4.41 -12.14
CA ALA A 71 14.59 -3.84 -12.65
C ALA A 71 14.40 -2.67 -13.62
N HIS A 72 13.21 -2.54 -14.25
CA HIS A 72 12.94 -1.53 -15.27
C HIS A 72 11.64 -0.75 -14.97
N PRO A 73 11.60 0.04 -13.87
CA PRO A 73 10.44 0.84 -13.55
C PRO A 73 10.20 1.91 -14.61
N ALA A 74 8.94 2.05 -15.04
CA ALA A 74 8.51 3.08 -15.98
C ALA A 74 7.29 3.82 -15.41
N PRO A 75 7.47 4.73 -14.43
CA PRO A 75 6.38 5.27 -13.63
C PRO A 75 5.23 5.85 -14.46
N GLY A 76 4.00 5.42 -14.12
CA GLY A 76 2.78 5.92 -14.74
C GLY A 76 2.23 7.19 -14.08
N PRO A 77 1.12 7.75 -14.60
CA PRO A 77 0.40 8.83 -13.95
C PRO A 77 -0.36 8.36 -12.70
N TRP A 78 -0.67 9.30 -11.81
CA TRP A 78 -1.67 9.09 -10.76
C TRP A 78 -3.06 9.28 -11.35
N ASP A 79 -3.81 8.19 -11.53
CA ASP A 79 -5.16 8.25 -12.11
C ASP A 79 -6.18 7.34 -11.39
N ARG A 80 -7.39 7.28 -11.95
CA ARG A 80 -8.51 6.51 -11.39
C ARG A 80 -8.22 5.02 -11.22
N ARG A 81 -7.27 4.45 -11.96
CA ARG A 81 -6.89 3.03 -11.86
C ARG A 81 -6.23 2.73 -10.52
N THR A 82 -5.43 3.66 -10.01
CA THR A 82 -4.83 3.53 -8.67
C THR A 82 -5.91 3.54 -7.59
N LEU A 83 -6.94 4.38 -7.72
CA LEU A 83 -8.08 4.38 -6.79
C LEU A 83 -8.92 3.10 -6.87
N ALA A 84 -9.08 2.56 -8.09
CA ALA A 84 -9.77 1.28 -8.28
C ALA A 84 -9.00 0.12 -7.63
N LEU A 85 -7.68 0.12 -7.76
CA LEU A 85 -6.78 -0.84 -7.12
C LEU A 85 -6.82 -0.75 -5.59
N ALA A 86 -6.74 0.46 -5.03
CA ALA A 86 -6.86 0.68 -3.59
C ALA A 86 -8.20 0.13 -3.05
N ARG A 87 -9.30 0.37 -3.78
CA ARG A 87 -10.62 -0.17 -3.43
C ARG A 87 -10.67 -1.70 -3.49
N TYR A 88 -9.98 -2.31 -4.45
CA TYR A 88 -9.84 -3.76 -4.52
C TYR A 88 -9.14 -4.30 -3.27
N PHE A 89 -7.98 -3.74 -2.92
CA PHE A 89 -7.21 -4.20 -1.76
C PHE A 89 -7.97 -4.01 -0.45
N VAL A 90 -8.62 -2.85 -0.25
CA VAL A 90 -9.50 -2.63 0.92
C VAL A 90 -10.57 -3.71 0.98
N ARG A 91 -11.29 -4.01 -0.11
CA ARG A 91 -12.33 -5.04 -0.08
C ARG A 91 -11.80 -6.44 0.20
N ARG A 92 -10.59 -6.77 -0.27
CA ARG A 92 -9.98 -8.09 -0.14
C ARG A 92 -9.41 -8.32 1.26
N TYR A 93 -8.64 -7.36 1.77
CA TYR A 93 -7.84 -7.52 2.97
C TYR A 93 -8.52 -7.04 4.24
N TRP A 94 -9.52 -6.17 4.16
CA TRP A 94 -10.23 -5.66 5.34
C TRP A 94 -10.93 -6.76 6.13
N LEU A 95 -11.52 -7.75 5.46
CA LEU A 95 -12.13 -8.89 6.14
C LEU A 95 -11.08 -9.86 6.72
N GLN A 96 -9.88 -9.90 6.13
CA GLN A 96 -8.80 -10.74 6.64
C GLN A 96 -8.20 -10.18 7.94
N ALA A 97 -8.19 -8.86 8.11
CA ALA A 97 -7.77 -8.18 9.34
C ALA A 97 -8.55 -8.62 10.60
N VAL A 98 -9.73 -9.22 10.43
CA VAL A 98 -10.52 -9.77 11.55
C VAL A 98 -9.83 -10.99 12.17
N SER A 99 -9.00 -11.70 11.40
CA SER A 99 -8.34 -12.92 11.87
C SER A 99 -7.12 -12.65 12.75
N ASP A 100 -6.36 -11.59 12.44
CA ASP A 100 -5.12 -11.22 13.12
C ASP A 100 -5.22 -9.93 13.94
N TYR A 101 -6.41 -9.29 13.94
CA TYR A 101 -6.71 -8.03 14.63
C TYR A 101 -5.85 -6.84 14.17
N ASP A 102 -5.21 -6.94 13.01
CA ASP A 102 -4.32 -5.91 12.48
C ASP A 102 -4.86 -5.34 11.17
N LEU A 103 -5.70 -4.33 11.30
CA LEU A 103 -6.22 -3.55 10.19
C LEU A 103 -5.14 -2.67 9.56
N TYR A 104 -4.25 -2.10 10.37
CA TYR A 104 -3.37 -1.05 9.89
C TYR A 104 -2.26 -1.57 8.98
N SER A 105 -1.70 -2.76 9.24
CA SER A 105 -0.75 -3.38 8.29
C SER A 105 -1.39 -3.65 6.94
N ARG A 106 -2.67 -4.08 6.91
CA ARG A 106 -3.43 -4.29 5.66
C ARG A 106 -3.63 -3.00 4.88
N VAL A 107 -3.90 -1.89 5.59
CA VAL A 107 -4.03 -0.56 4.97
C VAL A 107 -2.68 -0.07 4.43
N LYS A 108 -1.59 -0.24 5.19
CA LYS A 108 -0.23 0.06 4.74
C LYS A 108 0.14 -0.73 3.49
N PHE A 109 -0.10 -2.04 3.51
CA PHE A 109 0.08 -2.93 2.36
C PHE A 109 -0.69 -2.43 1.13
N ALA A 110 -1.97 -2.09 1.27
CA ALA A 110 -2.78 -1.59 0.17
C ALA A 110 -2.21 -0.30 -0.44
N CYS A 111 -1.75 0.63 0.41
CA CYS A 111 -1.13 1.87 -0.03
C CYS A 111 0.22 1.63 -0.72
N LEU A 112 1.07 0.79 -0.12
CA LEU A 112 2.38 0.41 -0.65
C LEU A 112 2.27 -0.26 -2.02
N ALA A 113 1.35 -1.22 -2.17
CA ALA A 113 1.06 -1.89 -3.42
C ALA A 113 0.61 -0.90 -4.52
N CYS A 114 -0.23 0.07 -4.17
CA CYS A 114 -0.66 1.12 -5.10
C CYS A 114 0.51 2.01 -5.56
N VAL A 115 1.39 2.40 -4.63
CA VAL A 115 2.60 3.19 -4.93
C VAL A 115 3.55 2.39 -5.82
N LEU A 116 3.84 1.13 -5.46
CA LEU A 116 4.72 0.25 -6.23
C LEU A 116 4.17 0.01 -7.65
N ILE A 117 2.93 -0.47 -7.80
CA ILE A 117 2.37 -0.78 -9.12
C ILE A 117 2.35 0.45 -10.03
N LYS A 118 2.04 1.63 -9.47
CA LYS A 118 2.12 2.90 -10.19
C LYS A 118 3.57 3.25 -10.56
N GLY A 119 4.53 3.01 -9.67
CA GLY A 119 5.95 3.28 -9.86
C GLY A 119 6.63 2.35 -10.88
N LEU A 120 6.28 1.07 -10.88
CA LEU A 120 6.71 0.10 -11.89
C LEU A 120 6.11 0.42 -13.26
N GLY A 121 4.87 0.92 -13.26
CA GLY A 121 4.14 1.36 -14.45
C GLY A 121 4.03 0.29 -15.54
N GLY A 122 4.20 0.69 -16.80
CA GLY A 122 3.82 -0.13 -17.97
C GLY A 122 2.30 -0.24 -18.13
N ASP A 123 1.81 -1.35 -18.68
CA ASP A 123 0.37 -1.62 -18.69
C ASP A 123 -0.12 -1.92 -17.26
N PHE A 124 -0.94 -1.02 -16.72
CA PHE A 124 -1.37 -1.04 -15.32
C PHE A 124 -2.03 -2.38 -14.93
N LEU A 125 -2.91 -2.91 -15.78
CA LEU A 125 -3.62 -4.15 -15.48
C LEU A 125 -2.66 -5.33 -15.47
N SER A 126 -1.78 -5.42 -16.46
CA SER A 126 -0.76 -6.46 -16.54
C SER A 126 0.20 -6.43 -15.34
N THR A 127 0.63 -5.24 -14.91
CA THR A 127 1.51 -5.07 -13.74
C THR A 127 0.78 -5.44 -12.45
N ALA A 128 -0.49 -5.06 -12.29
CA ALA A 128 -1.30 -5.46 -11.14
C ALA A 128 -1.54 -6.98 -11.10
N GLN A 129 -1.83 -7.61 -12.24
CA GLN A 129 -1.98 -9.08 -12.32
C GLN A 129 -0.68 -9.82 -12.00
N LEU A 130 0.46 -9.26 -12.41
CA LEU A 130 1.76 -9.79 -12.06
C LEU A 130 2.01 -9.67 -10.56
N PHE A 131 1.76 -8.50 -9.97
CA PHE A 131 1.81 -8.30 -8.52
C PHE A 131 0.94 -9.30 -7.77
N SER A 132 -0.30 -9.54 -8.19
CA SER A 132 -1.18 -10.52 -7.53
C SER A 132 -0.60 -11.94 -7.54
N LYS A 133 0.10 -12.32 -8.61
CA LYS A 133 0.74 -13.64 -8.70
C LYS A 133 1.94 -13.76 -7.76
N GLU A 134 2.75 -12.72 -7.69
CA GLU A 134 4.00 -12.70 -6.93
C GLU A 134 3.77 -12.53 -5.44
N ILE A 135 2.75 -11.75 -5.08
CA ILE A 135 2.53 -11.31 -3.71
C ILE A 135 1.25 -11.91 -3.14
N GLU A 136 0.09 -11.63 -3.74
CA GLU A 136 -1.19 -12.02 -3.12
C GLU A 136 -1.45 -13.54 -3.13
N ASN A 137 -0.79 -14.28 -4.02
CA ASN A 137 -0.91 -15.73 -4.16
C ASN A 137 0.23 -16.51 -3.48
N ASN A 138 1.19 -15.82 -2.86
CA ASN A 138 2.24 -16.42 -2.07
C ASN A 138 2.13 -15.91 -0.62
N ALA A 139 1.75 -16.80 0.29
CA ALA A 139 1.48 -16.45 1.68
C ALA A 139 2.74 -15.90 2.37
N ASP A 140 3.91 -16.50 2.14
CA ASP A 140 5.17 -16.09 2.76
C ASP A 140 5.57 -14.67 2.35
N ASN A 141 5.42 -14.32 1.07
CA ASN A 141 5.67 -12.97 0.57
C ASN A 141 4.69 -11.95 1.16
N LEU A 142 3.41 -12.32 1.25
CA LEU A 142 2.40 -11.45 1.86
C LEU A 142 2.70 -11.23 3.34
N ASP A 143 2.96 -12.28 4.10
CA ASP A 143 3.25 -12.21 5.53
C ASP A 143 4.51 -11.39 5.80
N THR A 144 5.57 -11.61 5.01
CA THR A 144 6.82 -10.80 5.07
C THR A 144 6.52 -9.30 4.89
N LEU A 145 5.64 -8.94 3.95
CA LEU A 145 5.27 -7.54 3.71
C LEU A 145 4.42 -6.94 4.85
N LEU A 146 3.58 -7.74 5.50
CA LEU A 146 2.78 -7.28 6.64
C LEU A 146 3.68 -7.00 7.85
N ASP A 147 4.66 -7.88 8.11
CA ASP A 147 5.66 -7.67 9.15
C ASP A 147 6.55 -6.45 8.85
N ALA A 148 6.96 -6.29 7.59
CA ALA A 148 7.73 -5.14 7.12
C ALA A 148 6.98 -3.82 7.29
N ALA A 149 5.63 -3.82 7.32
CA ALA A 149 4.82 -2.61 7.40
C ALA A 149 5.12 -1.76 8.65
N TYR A 150 5.64 -2.37 9.73
CA TYR A 150 5.99 -1.68 10.97
C TYR A 150 7.49 -1.46 11.19
N THR A 151 8.32 -2.25 10.53
CA THR A 151 9.75 -2.37 10.86
C THR A 151 10.66 -1.91 9.74
N HIS A 152 10.21 -1.97 8.49
CA HIS A 152 11.04 -1.69 7.34
C HIS A 152 11.05 -0.19 7.00
N PRO A 153 12.21 0.45 6.81
CA PRO A 153 12.30 1.89 6.51
C PRO A 153 11.59 2.34 5.23
N ALA A 154 11.31 1.44 4.28
CA ALA A 154 10.52 1.77 3.09
C ALA A 154 9.00 1.89 3.38
N CYS A 155 8.56 1.47 4.57
CA CYS A 155 7.16 1.39 5.00
C CYS A 155 6.81 2.32 6.17
N THR A 156 7.81 2.99 6.75
CA THR A 156 7.71 3.87 7.94
C THR A 156 8.11 5.30 7.62
#